data_AF-A0AAJ2SDW8-F1
#
_entry.id   AF-A0AAJ2SDW8-F1
#
_cell.length_a   1.000
_cell.length_b   1.000
_cell.length_c   1.000
_cell.angle_alpha   90.00
_cell.angle_beta   90.00
_cell.angle_gamma   90.00
#
_symmetry.space_group_name_H-M   'P 1'
#
loop_
_entity.id
_entity.type
_entity.pdbx_description
1 polymer ?
#
loop_
_entity_poly.entity_id
_entity_poly.type
_entity_poly.pdbx_seq_one_letter_code
_entity_poly.pdbx_strand_id
1 'polypeptide(L)'
;MNIKDELKNELISNTFSVKWKVRSDIGPNWIGSNREICFYKNSKPMDENLTHSFLKESLIKKLNIPEKSEDDTIEGDGDLFMLGNDLVIKYTISYTIPYDYPHKYENGEVVLISE
;
A
#
# COMPACT_ATOMS: atom_id res chain seq x y z
N MET A 1 7.47 -21.88 10.23
CA MET A 1 8.36 -20.88 9.59
C MET A 1 7.77 -19.51 9.91
N ASN A 2 8.57 -18.58 10.42
CA ASN A 2 8.09 -17.27 10.87
C ASN A 2 7.91 -16.35 9.65
N ILE A 3 6.71 -15.78 9.47
CA ILE A 3 6.37 -14.87 8.35
C ILE A 3 7.38 -13.71 8.24
N LYS A 4 7.93 -13.27 9.38
CA LYS A 4 8.96 -12.22 9.42
C LYS A 4 10.30 -12.64 8.79
N ASP A 5 10.74 -13.87 9.03
CA ASP A 5 12.02 -14.37 8.50
C ASP A 5 11.96 -14.53 6.97
N GLU A 6 10.78 -14.88 6.44
CA GLU A 6 10.53 -14.94 5.00
C GLU A 6 10.61 -13.54 4.37
N LEU A 7 9.89 -12.55 4.92
CA LEU A 7 9.96 -11.15 4.47
C LEU A 7 11.38 -10.59 4.51
N LYS A 8 12.11 -10.85 5.60
CA LYS A 8 13.48 -10.36 5.77
C LYS A 8 14.40 -10.88 4.68
N ASN A 9 14.32 -12.17 4.36
CA ASN A 9 15.11 -12.76 3.27
C ASN A 9 14.71 -12.21 1.89
N GLU A 10 13.43 -11.93 1.67
CA GLU A 10 12.98 -11.35 0.40
C GLU A 10 13.42 -9.90 0.22
N LEU A 11 13.43 -9.11 1.29
CA LEU A 11 13.73 -7.67 1.29
C LEU A 11 15.23 -7.36 1.22
N ILE A 12 16.10 -8.21 1.78
CA ILE A 12 17.56 -7.98 1.79
C ILE A 12 18.16 -7.93 0.38
N SER A 13 17.52 -8.56 -0.61
CA SER A 13 18.07 -8.73 -1.96
C SER A 13 17.28 -8.04 -3.07
N ASN A 14 16.13 -7.42 -2.77
CA ASN A 14 15.20 -6.94 -3.79
C ASN A 14 14.59 -5.58 -3.43
N THR A 15 14.23 -4.82 -4.45
CA THR A 15 13.38 -3.64 -4.28
C THR A 15 11.93 -4.11 -4.10
N PHE A 16 11.35 -3.80 -2.95
CA PHE A 16 9.94 -4.04 -2.67
C PHE A 16 9.21 -2.71 -2.64
N SER A 17 8.13 -2.64 -3.40
CA SER A 17 7.24 -1.50 -3.39
C SER A 17 5.79 -1.95 -3.34
N VAL A 18 4.92 -1.03 -2.96
CA VAL A 18 3.48 -1.24 -2.92
C VAL A 18 2.80 -0.06 -3.56
N LYS A 19 1.75 -0.36 -4.33
CA LYS A 19 0.83 0.65 -4.85
C LYS A 19 -0.57 0.33 -4.36
N TRP A 20 -1.32 1.36 -4.00
CA TRP A 20 -2.72 1.19 -3.67
C TRP A 20 -3.58 2.28 -4.31
N LYS A 21 -4.85 1.92 -4.50
CA LYS A 21 -5.87 2.79 -5.04
C LYS A 21 -7.19 2.54 -4.32
N VAL A 22 -7.83 3.60 -3.86
CA VAL A 22 -9.22 3.59 -3.40
C VAL A 22 -10.00 4.40 -4.40
N ARG A 23 -10.93 3.77 -5.11
CA ARG A 23 -11.74 4.46 -6.12
C ARG A 23 -12.88 5.22 -5.46
N SER A 24 -13.22 6.38 -6.01
CA SER A 24 -14.38 7.16 -5.58
C SER A 24 -15.69 6.51 -6.03
N ASP A 25 -16.76 6.69 -5.24
CA ASP A 25 -18.13 6.40 -5.65
C ASP A 25 -18.66 7.40 -6.71
N ILE A 26 -18.03 8.56 -6.86
CA ILE A 26 -18.27 9.51 -7.95
C ILE A 26 -17.66 8.92 -9.23
N GLY A 27 -18.45 8.10 -9.91
CA GLY A 27 -18.10 7.42 -11.14
C GLY A 27 -19.24 6.58 -11.68
N PRO A 28 -19.04 5.84 -12.79
CA PRO A 28 -20.05 4.94 -13.30
C PRO A 28 -20.41 3.87 -12.27
N ASN A 29 -21.70 3.74 -11.91
CA ASN A 29 -22.22 2.82 -10.89
C ASN A 29 -21.82 1.33 -11.08
N TRP A 30 -21.31 0.94 -12.25
CA TRP A 30 -20.86 -0.42 -12.54
C TRP A 30 -19.41 -0.71 -12.09
N ILE A 31 -18.64 0.31 -11.71
CA ILE A 31 -17.26 0.16 -11.20
C ILE A 31 -17.28 0.00 -9.67
N GLY A 32 -18.14 0.76 -8.97
CA GLY A 32 -18.22 0.80 -7.51
C GLY A 32 -16.93 1.31 -6.83
N SER A 33 -17.04 1.84 -5.61
CA SER A 33 -15.84 2.12 -4.81
C SER A 33 -15.20 0.81 -4.35
N ASN A 34 -13.91 0.63 -4.66
CA ASN A 34 -13.12 -0.50 -4.20
C ASN A 34 -11.71 -0.05 -3.80
N ARG A 35 -11.11 -0.82 -2.87
CA ARG A 35 -9.70 -0.70 -2.49
C ARG A 35 -8.89 -1.80 -3.17
N GLU A 36 -7.88 -1.38 -3.93
CA GLU A 36 -6.90 -2.23 -4.59
C GLU A 36 -5.52 -1.97 -3.97
N ILE A 37 -4.80 -3.03 -3.59
CA ILE A 37 -3.43 -2.95 -3.05
C ILE A 37 -2.62 -4.03 -3.74
N CYS A 38 -1.52 -3.63 -4.39
CA CYS A 38 -0.65 -4.50 -5.16
C CYS A 38 0.80 -4.35 -4.69
N PHE A 39 1.44 -5.45 -4.33
CA PHE A 39 2.86 -5.48 -4.01
C PHE A 39 3.68 -5.82 -5.24
N TYR A 40 4.88 -5.24 -5.30
CA TYR A 40 5.82 -5.42 -6.39
C TYR A 40 7.20 -5.78 -5.85
N LYS A 41 7.84 -6.75 -6.51
CA LYS A 41 9.23 -7.13 -6.27
C LYS A 41 10.02 -6.91 -7.55
N ASN A 42 11.00 -6.00 -7.51
CA ASN A 42 11.77 -5.58 -8.70
C ASN A 42 10.85 -5.21 -9.88
N SER A 43 9.83 -4.39 -9.59
CA SER A 43 8.82 -3.92 -10.54
C SER A 43 7.90 -5.00 -11.14
N LYS A 44 7.96 -6.25 -10.65
CA LYS A 44 7.02 -7.31 -11.04
C LYS A 44 5.92 -7.46 -9.99
N PRO A 45 4.64 -7.54 -10.39
CA PRO A 45 3.55 -7.77 -9.44
C PRO A 45 3.76 -9.12 -8.76
N MET A 46 3.46 -9.16 -7.46
CA MET A 46 3.52 -10.37 -6.66
C MET A 46 2.14 -10.98 -6.52
N ASP A 47 2.07 -12.30 -6.56
CA ASP A 47 0.84 -13.02 -6.25
C ASP A 47 0.53 -12.94 -4.75
N GLU A 48 -0.75 -12.88 -4.41
CA GLU A 48 -1.18 -12.87 -3.01
C GLU A 48 -0.80 -14.19 -2.33
N ASN A 49 -0.10 -14.10 -1.20
CA ASN A 49 0.19 -15.23 -0.31
C ASN A 49 -0.08 -14.82 1.15
N LEU A 50 0.03 -15.75 2.10
CA LEU A 50 -0.25 -15.47 3.53
C LEU A 50 0.59 -14.31 4.09
N THR A 51 1.83 -14.21 3.66
CA THR A 51 2.77 -13.15 4.07
C THR A 51 2.34 -11.79 3.53
N HIS A 52 1.96 -11.71 2.25
CA HIS A 52 1.45 -10.50 1.62
C HIS A 52 0.11 -10.07 2.20
N SER A 53 -0.78 -11.01 2.52
CA SER A 53 -2.04 -10.69 3.18
C SER A 53 -1.82 -10.07 4.56
N PHE A 54 -0.87 -10.60 5.35
CA PHE A 54 -0.50 -9.99 6.63
C PHE A 54 0.08 -8.58 6.47
N LEU A 55 0.94 -8.39 5.46
CA LEU A 55 1.53 -7.09 5.16
C LEU A 55 0.48 -6.08 4.70
N LYS A 56 -0.47 -6.51 3.88
CA LYS A 56 -1.61 -5.73 3.41
C LYS A 56 -2.46 -5.21 4.56
N GLU A 57 -2.82 -6.07 5.50
CA GLU A 57 -3.59 -5.67 6.69
C GLU A 57 -2.81 -4.70 7.58
N SER A 58 -1.51 -4.92 7.73
CA SER A 58 -0.63 -4.00 8.48
C SER A 58 -0.57 -2.62 7.82
N LEU A 59 -0.44 -2.58 6.49
CA LEU A 59 -0.44 -1.36 5.68
C LEU A 59 -1.77 -0.59 5.83
N ILE A 60 -2.89 -1.28 5.62
CA ILE A 60 -4.24 -0.71 5.76
C ILE A 60 -4.42 -0.05 7.13
N LYS A 61 -4.03 -0.77 8.18
CA LYS A 61 -4.19 -0.30 9.56
C LYS A 61 -3.28 0.89 9.88
N LYS A 62 -2.01 0.85 9.45
CA LYS A 62 -1.01 1.88 9.81
C LYS A 62 -1.22 3.18 9.04
N LEU A 63 -1.62 3.09 7.77
CA LEU A 63 -1.88 4.24 6.92
C LEU A 63 -3.35 4.66 6.89
N ASN A 64 -4.22 3.98 7.65
CA ASN A 64 -5.67 4.19 7.66
C ASN A 64 -6.29 4.21 6.25
N ILE A 65 -5.88 3.29 5.37
CA ILE A 65 -6.35 3.25 3.97
C ILE A 65 -7.83 2.83 3.99
N PRO A 66 -8.76 3.71 3.60
CA PRO A 66 -10.18 3.40 3.69
C PRO A 66 -10.57 2.34 2.66
N GLU A 67 -11.61 1.56 2.95
CA GLU A 67 -12.14 0.56 2.02
C GLU A 67 -12.81 1.21 0.80
N LYS A 68 -13.42 2.38 1.02
CA LYS A 68 -14.13 3.18 0.02
C LYS A 68 -13.90 4.67 0.25
N SER A 69 -14.17 5.47 -0.76
CA SER A 69 -14.10 6.93 -0.68
C SER A 69 -15.27 7.52 -1.47
N GLU A 70 -15.96 8.49 -0.89
CA GLU A 70 -17.12 9.11 -1.53
C GLU A 70 -16.65 10.07 -2.63
N ASP A 71 -15.88 11.09 -2.26
CA ASP A 71 -15.55 12.19 -3.17
C ASP A 71 -14.24 12.00 -3.93
N ASP A 72 -13.26 11.30 -3.33
CA ASP A 72 -11.89 11.26 -3.84
C ASP A 72 -11.45 9.89 -4.30
N THR A 73 -10.72 9.84 -5.40
CA THR A 73 -9.81 8.75 -5.69
C THR A 73 -8.52 8.95 -4.88
N ILE A 74 -8.17 7.98 -4.06
CA ILE A 74 -6.96 7.99 -3.23
C ILE A 74 -5.95 7.05 -3.87
N GLU A 75 -4.79 7.56 -4.26
CA GLU A 75 -3.70 6.76 -4.81
C GLU A 75 -2.48 6.88 -3.91
N GLY A 76 -1.79 5.76 -3.68
CA GLY A 76 -0.55 5.77 -2.91
C GLY A 76 0.49 4.83 -3.48
N ASP A 77 1.73 5.20 -3.24
CA ASP A 77 2.94 4.47 -3.61
C ASP A 77 3.87 4.47 -2.40
N GLY A 78 4.55 3.35 -2.14
CA GLY A 78 5.57 3.31 -1.12
C GLY A 78 6.61 2.22 -1.32
N ASP A 79 7.81 2.51 -0.83
CA ASP A 79 8.95 1.62 -0.83
C ASP A 79 9.10 0.98 0.56
N LEU A 80 9.29 -0.34 0.56
CA LEU A 80 9.44 -1.16 1.75
C LEU A 80 10.92 -1.48 1.97
N PHE A 81 11.40 -1.29 3.20
CA PHE A 81 12.77 -1.61 3.56
C PHE A 81 12.88 -2.02 5.03
N MET A 82 13.96 -2.73 5.34
CA MET A 82 14.26 -3.13 6.72
C MET A 82 15.12 -2.05 7.38
N LEU A 83 14.71 -1.59 8.56
CA LEU A 83 15.52 -0.77 9.46
C LEU A 83 15.82 -1.57 10.73
N GLY A 84 16.99 -2.22 10.77
CA GLY A 84 17.30 -3.20 11.82
C GLY A 84 16.39 -4.42 11.73
N ASN A 85 15.48 -4.56 12.69
CA ASN A 85 14.47 -5.63 12.71
C ASN A 85 13.06 -5.14 12.38
N ASP A 86 12.88 -3.86 12.12
CA ASP A 86 11.60 -3.26 11.78
C ASP A 86 11.40 -3.23 10.27
N LEU A 87 10.19 -3.59 9.82
CA LEU A 87 9.75 -3.36 8.45
C LEU A 87 9.14 -1.97 8.36
N VAL A 88 9.74 -1.13 7.53
CA VAL A 88 9.36 0.27 7.37
C VAL A 88 8.86 0.49 5.95
N ILE A 89 7.85 1.34 5.81
CA ILE A 89 7.42 1.89 4.52
C ILE A 89 7.67 3.38 4.49
N LYS A 90 8.28 3.86 3.41
CA LYS A 90 8.28 5.27 3.03
C LYS A 90 7.29 5.46 1.90
N TYR A 91 6.36 6.40 2.05
CA TYR A 91 5.20 6.48 1.18
C TYR A 91 4.88 7.91 0.72
N THR A 92 4.10 7.98 -0.35
CA THR A 92 3.37 9.16 -0.81
C THR A 92 1.93 8.78 -1.14
N ILE A 93 0.97 9.62 -0.77
CA ILE A 93 -0.45 9.49 -1.04
C ILE A 93 -0.91 10.77 -1.74
N SER A 94 -1.79 10.63 -2.72
CA SER A 94 -2.50 11.73 -3.38
C SER A 94 -4.00 11.51 -3.35
N TYR A 95 -4.75 12.59 -3.17
CA TYR A 95 -6.21 12.62 -3.20
C TYR A 95 -6.66 13.43 -4.41
N THR A 96 -7.51 12.83 -5.23
CA THR A 96 -7.92 13.36 -6.52
C THR A 96 -9.43 13.26 -6.65
N ILE A 97 -10.09 14.40 -6.82
CA ILE A 97 -11.50 14.40 -7.22
C ILE A 97 -11.54 13.83 -8.64
N PRO A 98 -12.42 12.86 -8.95
CA PRO A 98 -12.53 12.30 -10.29
C PRO A 98 -12.65 13.39 -11.36
N TYR A 99 -11.92 13.22 -12.46
CA TYR A 99 -11.83 14.18 -13.58
C TYR A 99 -11.13 15.51 -13.26
N ASP A 100 -10.44 15.62 -12.13
CA ASP A 100 -9.63 16.77 -11.73
C ASP A 100 -8.16 16.37 -11.45
N TYR A 101 -7.33 17.35 -11.07
CA TYR A 101 -5.98 17.15 -10.58
C TYR A 101 -5.95 16.80 -9.08
N PRO A 102 -4.91 16.13 -8.59
CA PRO A 102 -4.79 15.88 -7.17
C PRO A 102 -4.68 17.19 -6.40
N HIS A 103 -5.50 17.35 -5.37
CA HIS A 103 -5.61 18.60 -4.60
C HIS A 103 -4.98 18.48 -3.21
N LYS A 104 -4.67 17.24 -2.77
CA LYS A 104 -4.01 16.98 -1.49
C LYS A 104 -2.97 15.87 -1.65
N TYR A 105 -1.86 16.05 -0.95
CA TYR A 105 -0.75 15.09 -0.89
C TYR A 105 -0.35 14.85 0.56
N GLU A 106 0.00 13.61 0.87
CA GLU A 106 0.61 13.21 2.13
C GLU A 106 1.85 12.37 1.83
N ASN A 107 2.90 12.48 2.63
CA ASN A 107 4.06 11.59 2.55
C ASN A 107 4.60 11.36 3.95
N GLY A 108 5.33 10.27 4.12
CA GLY A 108 5.87 9.93 5.42
C GLY A 108 6.60 8.61 5.43
N GLU A 109 6.92 8.20 6.66
CA GLU A 109 7.57 6.95 6.96
C GLU A 109 6.87 6.32 8.17
N VAL A 110 6.53 5.03 8.08
CA VAL A 110 5.89 4.32 9.19
C VAL A 110 6.42 2.90 9.34
N VAL A 111 6.56 2.45 10.58
CA VAL A 111 6.86 1.06 10.91
C VAL A 111 5.59 0.21 10.73
N LEU A 112 5.62 -0.70 9.77
CA LEU A 112 4.54 -1.64 9.50
C LEU A 112 4.55 -2.81 10.48
N ILE A 113 5.74 -3.38 10.71
CA ILE A 113 5.95 -4.53 11.59
C ILE A 113 7.17 -4.24 12.45
N SER A 114 7.01 -4.30 13.77
CA SER A 114 8.12 -4.26 14.73
C SER A 114 8.31 -5.62 15.40
N GLU A 115 9.52 -5.91 15.87
CA GLU A 115 9.78 -7.01 16.81
C GLU A 115 9.20 -6.74 18.20
#